data_AF-A0A1M3DVB4-F1
#
_entry.id   AF-A0A1M3DVB4-F1
#
_cell.length_a   1.000
_cell.length_b   1.000
_cell.length_c   1.000
_cell.angle_alpha   90.00
_cell.angle_beta   90.00
_cell.angle_gamma   90.00
#
_symmetry.space_group_name_H-M   'P 1'
#
loop_
_entity.id
_entity.type
_entity.pdbx_description
1 polymer ?
#
loop_
_entity_poly.entity_id
_entity_poly.type
_entity_poly.pdbx_seq_one_letter_code
_entity_poly.pdbx_strand_id
1 'polypeptide(L)'
;METTSLIISILAFSFSCYTYYANDKKIKEQEKKLNDYQLQKNEKEQIEEKKAILKIHQFRESPGCLILEIKNIGKSAAENINIEFTPSEHNEFFLLDDFPFPYLNPNDKTEVVMHLHDAMPNLFEVKLDWKDKLKEYNEYKQIVKI
;
A
#
# COMPACT_ATOMS: atom_id res chain seq x y z
N MET A 1 -58.85 8.26 -41.54
CA MET A 1 -57.62 9.03 -41.19
C MET A 1 -57.53 9.34 -39.70
N GLU A 2 -58.64 9.69 -39.03
CA GLU A 2 -58.64 9.94 -37.57
C GLU A 2 -58.31 8.70 -36.73
N THR A 3 -58.98 7.56 -36.99
CA THR A 3 -58.77 6.31 -36.23
C THR A 3 -57.34 5.78 -36.33
N THR A 4 -56.73 5.86 -37.51
CA THR A 4 -55.33 5.48 -37.74
C THR A 4 -54.35 6.36 -36.97
N SER A 5 -54.58 7.68 -36.92
CA SER A 5 -53.73 8.60 -36.17
C SER A 5 -53.81 8.37 -34.65
N LEU A 6 -54.98 7.97 -34.16
CA LEU A 6 -55.24 7.71 -32.75
C LEU A 6 -54.55 6.42 -32.29
N ILE A 7 -54.58 5.37 -33.11
CA ILE A 7 -53.86 4.11 -32.88
C ILE A 7 -52.34 4.35 -32.83
N ILE A 8 -51.80 5.11 -33.78
CA ILE A 8 -50.36 5.44 -33.83
C ILE A 8 -49.95 6.23 -32.58
N SER A 9 -50.79 7.16 -32.11
CA SER A 9 -50.53 7.96 -30.91
C SER A 9 -50.48 7.11 -29.64
N ILE A 10 -51.42 6.16 -29.49
CA ILE A 10 -51.43 5.23 -28.35
C ILE A 10 -50.18 4.34 -28.34
N LEU A 11 -49.76 3.85 -29.51
CA LEU A 11 -48.56 3.02 -29.65
C LEU A 11 -47.28 3.82 -29.33
N ALA A 12 -47.18 5.05 -29.84
CA ALA A 12 -46.05 5.94 -29.56
C ALA A 12 -45.94 6.28 -28.06
N PHE A 13 -47.08 6.55 -27.41
CA PHE A 13 -47.12 6.82 -25.98
C PHE A 13 -46.73 5.59 -25.15
N SER A 14 -47.26 4.42 -25.49
CA SER A 14 -46.92 3.16 -24.82
C SER A 14 -45.43 2.80 -24.96
N PHE A 15 -44.87 2.99 -26.16
CA PHE A 15 -43.44 2.78 -26.41
C PHE A 15 -42.58 3.78 -25.63
N SER A 16 -43.03 5.03 -25.49
CA SER A 16 -42.34 6.05 -24.70
C SER A 16 -42.35 5.72 -23.20
N CYS A 17 -43.48 5.27 -22.65
CA CYS A 17 -43.55 4.82 -21.26
C CYS A 17 -42.67 3.58 -21.01
N TYR A 18 -42.67 2.62 -21.92
CA TYR A 18 -41.83 1.43 -21.82
C TYR A 18 -40.34 1.78 -21.84
N THR A 19 -39.92 2.60 -22.81
CA THR A 19 -38.53 3.02 -22.93
C THR A 19 -38.08 3.85 -21.73
N TYR A 20 -38.93 4.74 -21.19
CA TYR A 20 -38.65 5.47 -19.95
C TYR A 20 -38.40 4.53 -18.77
N TYR A 21 -39.27 3.56 -18.52
CA TYR A 21 -39.11 2.62 -17.40
C TYR A 21 -37.90 1.71 -17.56
N ALA A 22 -37.67 1.19 -18.77
CA ALA A 22 -36.51 0.34 -19.06
C ALA A 22 -35.19 1.12 -18.91
N ASN A 23 -35.16 2.37 -19.35
CA ASN A 23 -33.96 3.21 -19.26
C ASN A 23 -33.72 3.70 -17.83
N ASP A 24 -34.76 4.08 -17.09
CA ASP A 24 -34.66 4.46 -15.67
C ASP A 24 -34.09 3.32 -14.81
N LYS A 25 -34.55 2.08 -15.02
CA LYS A 25 -33.98 0.90 -14.34
C LYS A 25 -32.49 0.72 -14.68
N LYS A 26 -32.12 0.86 -15.95
CA LYS A 26 -30.73 0.73 -16.40
C LYS A 26 -29.84 1.83 -15.83
N ILE A 27 -30.32 3.07 -15.78
CA ILE A 27 -29.64 4.22 -15.17
C ILE A 27 -29.40 3.95 -13.69
N LYS A 28 -30.43 3.53 -12.95
CA LYS A 28 -30.31 3.19 -11.52
C LYS A 28 -29.31 2.07 -11.25
N GLU A 29 -29.27 1.04 -12.09
CA GLU A 29 -28.27 -0.04 -11.97
C GLU A 29 -26.84 0.46 -12.24
N GLN A 30 -26.66 1.38 -13.19
CA GLN A 30 -25.36 1.99 -13.47
C GLN A 30 -24.91 2.93 -12.35
N GLU A 31 -25.82 3.76 -11.83
CA GLU A 31 -25.57 4.63 -10.67
C GLU A 31 -25.17 3.82 -9.45
N LYS A 32 -25.87 2.71 -9.17
CA LYS A 32 -25.51 1.82 -8.07
C LYS A 32 -24.09 1.27 -8.23
N LYS A 33 -23.75 0.74 -9.40
CA LYS A 33 -22.38 0.24 -9.68
C LYS A 33 -21.32 1.32 -9.53
N LEU A 34 -21.62 2.55 -9.98
CA LEU A 34 -20.70 3.68 -9.85
C LEU A 34 -20.49 4.06 -8.38
N ASN A 35 -21.56 4.15 -7.61
CA ASN A 35 -21.49 4.41 -6.17
C ASN A 35 -20.73 3.33 -5.42
N ASP A 36 -21.01 2.06 -5.70
CA ASP A 36 -20.29 0.93 -5.09
C ASP A 36 -18.78 1.00 -5.39
N TYR A 37 -18.42 1.33 -6.64
CA TYR A 37 -17.02 1.50 -7.02
C TYR A 37 -16.36 2.69 -6.33
N GLN A 38 -17.05 3.84 -6.26
CA GLN A 38 -16.55 5.03 -5.57
C GLN A 38 -16.35 4.77 -4.07
N LEU A 39 -17.28 4.05 -3.43
CA LEU A 39 -17.18 3.69 -2.03
C LEU A 39 -15.95 2.81 -1.79
N GLN A 40 -15.79 1.74 -2.57
CA GLN A 40 -14.62 0.86 -2.46
C GLN A 40 -13.30 1.60 -2.71
N LYS A 41 -13.29 2.54 -3.66
CA LYS A 41 -12.12 3.37 -3.94
C LYS A 41 -11.78 4.27 -2.74
N ASN A 42 -12.78 4.95 -2.19
CA ASN A 42 -12.60 5.80 -1.02
C ASN A 42 -12.12 5.00 0.20
N GLU A 43 -12.65 3.81 0.43
CA GLU A 43 -12.20 2.92 1.51
C GLU A 43 -10.74 2.52 1.33
N LYS A 44 -10.34 2.12 0.11
CA LYS A 44 -8.94 1.80 -0.19
C LYS A 44 -8.02 3.00 0.00
N GLU A 45 -8.43 4.18 -0.45
CA GLU A 45 -7.64 5.41 -0.28
C GLU A 45 -7.45 5.75 1.20
N GLN A 46 -8.51 5.65 2.02
CA GLN A 46 -8.42 5.86 3.47
C GLN A 46 -7.50 4.85 4.17
N ILE A 47 -7.48 3.59 3.72
CA ILE A 47 -6.57 2.57 4.25
C ILE A 47 -5.13 2.92 3.87
N GLU A 48 -4.87 3.24 2.60
CA GLU A 48 -3.53 3.57 2.11
C GLU A 48 -2.99 4.84 2.77
N GLU A 49 -3.83 5.84 3.06
CA GLU A 49 -3.45 7.06 3.79
C GLU A 49 -2.97 6.78 5.22
N LYS A 50 -3.47 5.72 5.86
CA LYS A 50 -3.12 5.34 7.24
C LYS A 50 -1.98 4.34 7.30
N LYS A 51 -1.55 3.80 6.15
CA LYS A 51 -0.59 2.72 6.07
C LYS A 51 0.82 3.25 5.83
N ALA A 52 1.77 2.78 6.64
CA ALA A 52 3.18 2.93 6.38
C ALA A 52 3.72 1.68 5.70
N ILE A 53 4.69 1.84 4.80
CA ILE A 53 5.26 0.72 4.06
C ILE A 53 6.77 0.91 4.04
N LEU A 54 7.48 0.10 4.83
CA LEU A 54 8.93 0.12 4.86
C LEU A 54 9.52 -0.81 3.79
N LYS A 55 10.63 -0.38 3.20
CA LYS A 55 11.44 -1.17 2.27
C LYS A 55 12.91 -0.99 2.57
N ILE A 56 13.70 -2.02 2.30
CA ILE A 56 15.15 -2.00 2.45
C ILE A 56 15.79 -1.94 1.06
N HIS A 57 16.61 -0.93 0.83
CA HIS A 57 17.52 -0.88 -0.30
C HIS A 57 18.95 -1.07 0.23
N GLN A 58 19.71 -1.93 -0.43
CA GLN A 58 21.11 -2.17 -0.06
C GLN A 58 22.04 -1.60 -1.13
N PHE A 59 23.12 -0.96 -0.70
CA PHE A 59 24.19 -0.51 -1.59
C PHE A 59 25.52 -0.49 -0.85
N ARG A 60 26.63 -0.63 -1.59
CA ARG A 60 27.97 -0.52 -1.01
C ARG A 60 28.46 0.92 -1.15
N GLU A 61 28.84 1.53 -0.04
CA GLU A 61 29.43 2.87 -0.05
C GLU A 61 30.94 2.80 -0.31
N SER A 62 31.62 1.80 0.27
CA SER A 62 33.05 1.58 0.13
C SER A 62 33.42 0.09 0.27
N PRO A 63 34.65 -0.33 -0.07
CA PRO A 63 35.08 -1.71 0.16
C PRO A 63 34.93 -2.09 1.63
N GLY A 64 34.14 -3.13 1.91
CA GLY A 64 33.86 -3.56 3.28
C GLY A 64 32.77 -2.76 4.01
N CYS A 65 32.08 -1.83 3.35
CA CYS A 65 30.96 -1.08 3.92
C CYS A 65 29.68 -1.30 3.10
N LEU A 66 28.68 -1.94 3.71
CA LEU A 66 27.34 -2.12 3.17
C LEU A 66 26.38 -1.19 3.92
N ILE A 67 25.54 -0.46 3.19
CA ILE A 67 24.49 0.38 3.78
C ILE A 67 23.14 -0.27 3.48
N LEU A 68 22.32 -0.38 4.52
CA LEU A 68 20.90 -0.72 4.42
C LEU A 68 20.08 0.56 4.60
N GLU A 69 19.56 1.08 3.50
CA GLU A 69 18.63 2.20 3.49
C GLU A 69 17.21 1.68 3.73
N ILE A 70 16.64 2.02 4.89
CA ILE A 70 15.26 1.76 5.25
C ILE A 70 14.45 2.98 4.84
N LYS A 71 13.54 2.80 3.87
CA LYS A 71 12.72 3.88 3.32
C LYS A 71 11.25 3.63 3.56
N ASN A 72 10.53 4.66 4.01
CA ASN A 72 9.08 4.62 4.05
C ASN A 72 8.51 5.07 2.70
N ILE A 73 7.89 4.14 1.97
CA ILE A 73 7.18 4.40 0.71
C ILE A 73 5.65 4.45 0.88
N GLY A 74 5.16 4.32 2.12
CA GLY A 74 3.74 4.47 2.46
C GLY A 74 3.31 5.93 2.56
N LYS A 75 2.03 6.15 2.86
CA LYS A 75 1.47 7.51 3.04
C LYS A 75 1.31 7.93 4.50
N SER A 76 1.48 7.01 5.44
CA SER A 76 1.55 7.29 6.87
C SER A 76 2.98 7.17 7.40
N ALA A 77 3.26 7.83 8.51
CA ALA A 77 4.49 7.62 9.27
C ALA A 77 4.52 6.20 9.84
N ALA A 78 5.72 5.59 9.83
CA ALA A 78 6.04 4.39 10.60
C ALA A 78 6.64 4.83 11.93
N GLU A 79 6.22 4.21 13.03
CA GLU A 79 6.63 4.53 14.39
C GLU A 79 7.29 3.30 15.04
N ASN A 80 8.22 3.55 15.96
CA ASN A 80 8.91 2.53 16.74
C ASN A 80 9.46 1.39 15.86
N ILE A 81 10.29 1.76 14.89
CA ILE A 81 10.82 0.84 13.89
C ILE A 81 11.97 0.06 14.53
N ASN A 82 11.80 -1.24 14.66
CA ASN A 82 12.82 -2.14 15.15
C ASN A 82 13.37 -3.00 14.00
N ILE A 83 14.62 -3.42 14.14
CA ILE A 83 15.35 -4.21 13.16
C ILE A 83 15.98 -5.42 13.84
N GLU A 84 15.78 -6.58 13.23
CA GLU A 84 16.33 -7.85 13.69
C GLU A 84 17.05 -8.54 12.53
N PHE A 85 18.21 -9.13 12.80
CA PHE A 85 18.95 -9.91 11.82
C PHE A 85 18.94 -11.40 12.19
N THR A 86 18.91 -12.26 11.18
CA THR A 86 19.02 -13.72 11.34
C THR A 86 20.15 -14.26 10.47
N PRO A 87 21.16 -14.95 11.04
CA PRO A 87 21.27 -15.37 12.44
C PRO A 87 21.53 -14.22 13.42
N SER A 88 20.88 -14.24 14.58
CA SER A 88 20.95 -13.17 15.60
C SER A 88 22.30 -13.06 16.30
N GLU A 89 23.13 -14.11 16.21
CA GLU A 89 24.52 -14.13 16.70
C GLU A 89 25.39 -13.05 16.03
N HIS A 90 24.93 -12.51 14.90
CA HIS A 90 25.62 -11.43 14.19
C HIS A 90 25.08 -10.03 14.52
N ASN A 91 24.10 -9.90 15.42
CA ASN A 91 23.51 -8.60 15.76
C ASN A 91 24.55 -7.60 16.29
N GLU A 92 25.62 -8.09 16.92
CA GLU A 92 26.72 -7.27 17.47
C GLU A 92 27.59 -6.60 16.39
N PHE A 93 27.49 -7.03 15.13
CA PHE A 93 28.26 -6.46 14.01
C PHE A 93 27.57 -5.24 13.37
N PHE A 94 26.39 -4.85 13.86
CA PHE A 94 25.62 -3.74 13.29
C PHE A 94 25.59 -2.55 14.26
N LEU A 95 25.81 -1.35 13.73
CA LEU A 95 25.60 -0.10 14.47
C LEU A 95 24.09 0.16 14.56
N LEU A 96 23.48 -0.31 15.65
CA LEU A 96 22.04 -0.19 15.94
C LEU A 96 21.74 0.85 17.03
N ASP A 97 22.68 1.74 17.34
CA ASP A 97 22.56 2.72 18.43
C ASP A 97 21.31 3.62 18.32
N ASP A 98 20.82 3.82 17.09
CA ASP A 98 19.64 4.63 16.79
C ASP A 98 18.32 3.83 16.72
N PHE A 99 18.36 2.52 17.03
CA PHE A 99 17.20 1.63 17.01
C PHE A 99 16.74 1.21 18.42
N PRO A 100 15.41 1.15 18.66
CA PRO A 100 14.32 1.34 17.72
C PRO A 100 14.20 2.80 17.26
N PHE A 101 14.07 3.00 15.94
CA PHE A 101 14.01 4.31 15.33
C PHE A 101 12.62 4.92 15.58
N PRO A 102 12.53 6.15 16.12
CA PRO A 102 11.31 6.63 16.76
C PRO A 102 10.15 6.83 15.77
N TYR A 103 10.40 7.47 14.63
CA TYR A 103 9.42 7.62 13.56
C TYR A 103 10.09 7.92 12.21
N LEU A 104 9.48 7.45 11.12
CA LEU A 104 9.91 7.70 9.75
C LEU A 104 8.72 8.18 8.91
N ASN A 105 8.73 9.44 8.48
CA ASN A 105 7.62 10.01 7.72
C ASN A 105 7.54 9.44 6.30
N PRO A 106 6.41 9.63 5.60
CA PRO A 106 6.29 9.28 4.19
C PRO A 106 7.42 9.86 3.34
N ASN A 107 8.08 9.01 2.56
CA ASN A 107 9.25 9.29 1.71
C ASN A 107 10.58 9.55 2.42
N ASP A 108 10.59 9.63 3.76
CA ASP A 108 11.83 9.71 4.53
C ASP A 108 12.55 8.36 4.54
N LYS A 109 13.84 8.43 4.87
CA LYS A 109 14.72 7.28 4.97
C LYS A 109 15.66 7.38 6.18
N THR A 110 16.09 6.23 6.66
CA THR A 110 17.18 6.07 7.63
C THR A 110 18.13 4.99 7.12
N GLU A 111 19.37 5.03 7.58
CA GLU A 111 20.45 4.19 7.06
C GLU A 111 21.11 3.42 8.20
N VAL A 112 21.31 2.12 8.00
CA VAL A 112 22.07 1.26 8.90
C VAL A 112 23.38 0.91 8.22
N VAL A 113 24.49 1.30 8.84
CA VAL A 113 25.83 1.05 8.33
C VAL A 113 26.32 -0.32 8.84
N MET A 114 26.80 -1.12 7.90
CA MET A 114 27.32 -2.46 8.16
C MET A 114 28.77 -2.56 7.72
N HIS A 115 29.65 -2.83 8.69
CA HIS A 115 31.05 -3.13 8.44
C HIS A 115 31.23 -4.62 8.20
N LEU A 116 31.60 -4.99 6.97
CA LEU A 116 31.74 -6.36 6.52
C LEU A 116 33.08 -6.93 7.00
N HIS A 117 33.06 -8.16 7.51
CA HIS A 117 34.27 -8.92 7.85
C HIS A 117 34.22 -10.34 7.26
N ASP A 118 35.36 -11.01 7.16
CA ASP A 118 35.47 -12.33 6.52
C ASP A 118 34.64 -13.44 7.20
N ALA A 119 34.30 -13.30 8.49
CA ALA A 119 33.47 -14.26 9.22
C ALA A 119 31.96 -14.04 9.06
N MET A 120 31.50 -13.08 8.23
CA MET A 120 30.07 -12.79 8.07
C MET A 120 29.44 -13.78 7.09
N PRO A 121 28.19 -14.19 7.32
CA PRO A 121 27.47 -15.01 6.36
C PRO A 121 27.19 -14.21 5.09
N ASN A 122 27.43 -14.81 3.92
CA ASN A 122 27.17 -14.16 2.62
C ASN A 122 25.68 -13.81 2.39
N LEU A 123 24.77 -14.44 3.14
CA LEU A 123 23.34 -14.17 3.14
C LEU A 123 22.84 -14.10 4.58
N PHE A 124 22.01 -13.10 4.87
CA PHE A 124 21.31 -12.98 6.13
C PHE A 124 19.91 -12.40 5.89
N GLU A 125 18.98 -12.71 6.79
CA GLU A 125 17.63 -12.13 6.75
C GLU A 125 17.60 -10.89 7.64
N VAL A 126 17.02 -9.82 7.11
CA VAL A 126 16.67 -8.61 7.84
C VAL A 126 15.17 -8.57 8.02
N LYS A 127 14.72 -8.44 9.26
CA LYS A 127 13.32 -8.24 9.64
C LYS A 127 13.16 -6.83 10.20
N LEU A 128 12.14 -6.13 9.72
CA LEU A 128 11.67 -4.87 10.29
C LEU A 128 10.31 -5.08 10.92
N ASP A 129 10.10 -4.47 12.07
CA ASP A 129 8.79 -4.34 12.69
C ASP A 129 8.51 -2.88 13.05
N TRP A 130 7.26 -2.44 12.85
CA TRP A 130 6.85 -1.06 13.10
C TRP A 130 5.36 -0.95 13.38
N LYS A 131 4.97 0.19 13.93
CA LYS A 131 3.59 0.62 14.14
C LYS A 131 3.20 1.68 13.11
N ASP A 132 1.94 1.70 12.69
CA ASP A 132 1.37 2.80 11.91
C ASP A 132 -0.05 3.14 12.40
N LYS A 133 -0.74 4.07 11.71
CA LYS A 133 -2.10 4.49 12.08
C LYS A 133 -3.16 3.42 11.79
N LEU A 134 -2.82 2.38 11.02
CA LEU A 134 -3.74 1.30 10.65
C LEU A 134 -3.59 0.10 11.58
N LYS A 135 -2.36 -0.24 11.98
CA LYS A 135 -2.01 -1.42 12.77
C LYS A 135 -0.89 -1.11 13.78
N GLU A 136 -1.04 -1.71 14.96
CA GLU A 136 -0.03 -1.67 16.02
C GLU A 136 1.22 -2.50 15.70
N TYR A 137 1.10 -3.50 14.83
CA TYR A 137 2.22 -4.37 14.44
C TYR A 137 2.18 -4.64 12.93
N ASN A 138 3.24 -4.24 12.25
CA ASN A 138 3.55 -4.57 10.87
C ASN A 138 4.93 -5.24 10.81
N GLU A 139 5.13 -6.08 9.80
CA GLU A 139 6.37 -6.82 9.61
C GLU A 139 6.80 -6.77 8.15
N TYR A 140 8.11 -6.67 7.91
CA TYR A 140 8.73 -6.80 6.60
C TYR A 140 10.02 -7.60 6.73
N LYS A 141 10.24 -8.55 5.81
CA LYS A 141 11.43 -9.40 5.78
C LYS A 141 12.09 -9.35 4.41
N GLN A 142 13.41 -9.31 4.41
CA GLN A 142 14.21 -9.33 3.19
C GLN A 142 15.51 -10.08 3.43
N ILE A 143 15.85 -10.98 2.50
CA ILE A 143 17.18 -11.60 2.47
C ILE A 143 18.13 -10.61 1.80
N VAL A 144 19.19 -10.26 2.52
CA VAL A 144 20.28 -9.40 2.06
C VAL A 144 21.48 -10.27 1.75
N LYS A 145 22.14 -9.95 0.64
CA LYS A 145 23.39 -10.58 0.22
C LYS A 145 24.53 -9.57 0.31
N ILE A 146 25.65 -9.99 0.89
CA ILE A 146 26.88 -9.19 1.02
C ILE A 146 27.56 -9.03 -0.33
#